data_AF-A0A3L7X603-F1
#
_entry.id   AF-A0A3L7X603-F1
#
_cell.length_a   1.000
_cell.length_b   1.000
_cell.length_c   1.000
_cell.angle_alpha   90.00
_cell.angle_beta   90.00
_cell.angle_gamma   90.00
#
_symmetry.space_group_name_H-M   'P 1'
#
loop_
_entity.id
_entity.type
_entity.pdbx_description
1 polymer ?
#
loop_
_entity_poly.entity_id
_entity_poly.type
_entity_poly.pdbx_seq_one_letter_code
_entity_poly.pdbx_strand_id
1 'polypeptide(L)'
;MTHAASHAPDRQDRYFSAEPGQRAVARQLFQQVGGLPLICPHGHVDPKLFADPSYRFGSPTEMFLIPDHYIFRMLYSQGIAMESVAIPLRQAQDGARRDSGAVETDHRKAWQIFAENFHLFRATPTGMWLVDELHDLFGI
;
A
#
# COMPACT_ATOMS: atom_id res chain seq x y z
N MET A 1 26.23 -18.50 -22.11
CA MET A 1 25.43 -17.26 -22.12
C MET A 1 25.40 -16.76 -20.69
N THR A 2 26.21 -15.74 -20.41
CA THR A 2 26.32 -15.11 -19.09
C THR A 2 25.04 -14.35 -18.81
N HIS A 3 24.28 -14.77 -17.80
CA HIS A 3 23.22 -13.95 -17.23
C HIS A 3 23.85 -12.65 -16.74
N ALA A 4 23.55 -11.54 -17.43
CA ALA A 4 23.86 -10.22 -16.93
C ALA A 4 23.16 -10.08 -15.58
N ALA A 5 23.94 -9.89 -14.51
CA ALA A 5 23.41 -9.50 -13.21
C ALA A 5 22.53 -8.27 -13.43
N SER A 6 21.25 -8.37 -13.03
CA SER A 6 20.31 -7.28 -13.10
C SER A 6 20.92 -6.07 -12.40
N HIS A 7 21.16 -4.99 -13.15
CA HIS A 7 21.60 -3.68 -12.66
C HIS A 7 20.51 -2.96 -11.86
N ALA A 8 19.71 -3.71 -11.09
CA ALA A 8 18.75 -3.11 -10.19
C ALA A 8 19.54 -2.24 -9.20
N PRO A 9 19.25 -0.94 -9.11
CA PRO A 9 19.91 -0.08 -8.13
C PRO A 9 19.72 -0.68 -6.74
N ASP A 10 20.75 -0.56 -5.90
CA ASP A 10 20.67 -0.91 -4.50
C ASP A 10 19.40 -0.27 -3.90
N ARG A 11 18.59 -1.05 -3.18
CA ARG A 11 17.35 -0.55 -2.57
C ARG A 11 17.61 0.55 -1.53
N GLN A 12 18.84 0.65 -1.04
CA GLN A 12 19.31 1.78 -0.23
C GLN A 12 19.39 3.11 -1.00
N ASP A 13 19.47 3.06 -2.34
CA ASP A 13 19.51 4.22 -3.23
C ASP A 13 18.17 4.51 -3.90
N ARG A 14 17.10 3.84 -3.48
CA ARG A 14 15.79 4.05 -4.09
C ARG A 14 15.43 5.53 -4.05
N TYR A 15 14.93 6.02 -5.18
CA TYR A 15 14.51 7.42 -5.39
C TYR A 15 15.63 8.47 -5.47
N PHE A 16 16.90 8.08 -5.31
CA PHE A 16 18.01 8.99 -5.61
C PHE A 16 18.28 9.09 -7.11
N SER A 17 18.94 10.19 -7.51
CA SER A 17 19.38 10.39 -8.88
C SER A 17 20.29 9.25 -9.35
N ALA A 18 20.22 8.91 -10.64
CA ALA A 18 21.15 7.97 -11.26
C ALA A 18 22.55 8.58 -11.45
N GLU A 19 22.66 9.91 -11.43
CA GLU A 19 23.94 10.63 -11.55
C GLU A 19 24.79 10.40 -10.28
N PRO A 20 26.02 9.87 -10.40
CA PRO A 20 26.82 9.45 -9.24
C PRO A 20 27.10 10.54 -8.21
N GLY A 21 27.39 11.78 -8.64
CA GLY A 21 27.67 12.90 -7.74
C GLY A 21 26.44 13.29 -6.91
N GLN A 22 25.30 13.47 -7.56
CA GLN A 22 24.01 13.74 -6.91
C GLN A 22 23.61 12.60 -5.97
N ARG A 23 23.80 11.34 -6.36
CA ARG A 23 23.51 10.20 -5.49
C ARG A 23 24.39 10.17 -4.25
N ALA A 24 25.68 10.49 -4.38
CA ALA A 24 26.59 10.56 -3.23
C ALA A 24 26.15 11.63 -2.22
N VAL A 25 25.75 12.80 -2.71
CA VAL A 25 25.20 13.87 -1.86
C VAL A 25 23.88 13.43 -1.21
N ALA A 26 22.97 12.81 -1.96
CA ALA A 26 21.70 12.32 -1.43
C ALA A 26 21.90 11.28 -0.32
N ARG A 27 22.83 10.33 -0.50
CA ARG A 27 23.20 9.34 0.54
C ARG A 27 23.70 10.03 1.81
N GLN A 28 24.61 11.00 1.68
CA GLN A 28 25.16 11.71 2.83
C GLN A 28 24.07 12.44 3.62
N LEU A 29 23.14 13.10 2.93
CA LEU A 29 22.02 13.79 3.56
C LEU A 29 21.06 12.80 4.21
N PHE A 30 20.69 11.72 3.51
CA PHE A 30 19.76 10.72 4.01
C PHE A 30 20.30 9.99 5.24
N GLN A 31 21.60 9.66 5.29
CA GLN A 31 22.23 9.04 6.46
C GLN A 31 22.08 9.86 7.75
N GLN A 32 21.96 11.19 7.65
CA GLN A 32 21.76 12.06 8.81
C GLN A 32 20.32 12.05 9.34
N VAL A 33 19.34 11.71 8.50
CA VAL A 33 17.90 11.88 8.81
C VAL A 33 17.08 10.61 8.75
N GLY A 34 17.52 9.58 8.02
CA GLY A 34 16.74 8.37 7.73
C GLY A 34 16.47 7.48 8.94
N GLY A 35 17.23 7.66 10.03
CA GLY A 35 17.02 6.97 11.31
C GLY A 35 16.28 7.80 12.37
N LEU A 36 15.82 9.01 12.04
CA LEU A 36 15.11 9.85 13.00
C LEU A 36 13.67 9.35 13.23
N PRO A 37 13.07 9.57 14.42
CA PRO A 37 11.68 9.23 14.66
C PRO A 37 10.73 9.98 13.71
N LEU A 38 9.66 9.29 13.30
CA LEU A 38 8.60 9.91 12.52
C LEU A 38 7.74 10.81 13.41
N ILE A 39 7.57 12.06 12.98
CA ILE A 39 6.60 13.00 13.56
C ILE A 39 5.46 13.13 12.54
N CYS A 40 4.31 12.52 12.85
CA CYS A 40 3.12 12.52 12.00
C CYS A 40 2.04 13.42 12.64
N PRO A 41 2.11 14.76 12.50
CA PRO A 41 1.22 15.68 13.22
C PRO A 41 -0.22 15.69 12.71
N HIS A 42 -0.49 15.01 11.58
CA HIS A 42 -1.80 14.85 11.00
C HIS A 42 -1.93 13.47 10.36
N GLY A 43 -3.06 12.80 10.60
CA GLY A 43 -3.35 11.47 10.08
C GLY A 43 -4.75 11.01 10.48
N HIS A 44 -5.19 9.89 9.91
CA HIS A 44 -6.54 9.34 10.08
C HIS A 44 -6.52 7.87 10.53
N VAL A 45 -5.49 7.46 11.27
CA VAL A 45 -5.43 6.11 11.86
C VAL A 45 -6.48 5.99 12.96
N ASP A 46 -7.26 4.90 12.95
CA ASP A 46 -8.27 4.64 13.97
C ASP A 46 -7.59 4.49 15.36
N PRO A 47 -7.92 5.33 16.35
CA PRO A 47 -7.32 5.27 17.68
C PRO A 47 -7.58 3.95 18.41
N LYS A 48 -8.63 3.19 18.02
CA LYS A 48 -8.92 1.87 18.58
C LYS A 48 -7.74 0.91 18.42
N LEU A 49 -6.98 1.03 17.33
CA LEU A 49 -5.80 0.23 17.07
C LEU A 49 -4.77 0.29 18.21
N PHE A 50 -4.67 1.44 18.89
CA PHE A 50 -3.75 1.65 20.01
C PHE A 50 -4.39 1.46 21.38
N ALA A 51 -5.70 1.70 21.49
CA ALA A 51 -6.43 1.65 22.76
C ALA A 51 -6.88 0.23 23.16
N ASP A 52 -7.09 -0.66 22.19
CA ASP A 52 -7.57 -2.03 22.43
C ASP A 52 -6.41 -3.04 22.34
N PRO A 53 -5.96 -3.62 23.47
CA PRO A 53 -4.85 -4.58 23.48
C PRO A 53 -5.19 -5.91 22.79
N SER A 54 -6.48 -6.18 22.58
CA SER A 54 -6.95 -7.36 21.84
C SER A 54 -7.07 -7.11 20.33
N TYR A 55 -6.88 -5.87 19.87
CA TYR A 55 -6.94 -5.54 18.45
C TYR A 55 -5.93 -6.35 17.65
N ARG A 56 -6.38 -6.91 16.52
CA ARG A 56 -5.53 -7.61 15.55
C ARG A 56 -5.91 -7.13 14.16
N PHE A 57 -4.92 -6.95 13.30
CA PHE A 57 -5.17 -6.84 11.87
C PHE A 57 -5.81 -8.16 11.38
N GLY A 58 -6.76 -8.03 10.46
CA GLY A 58 -7.44 -9.17 9.88
C GLY A 58 -6.74 -9.67 8.61
N SER A 59 -7.47 -9.75 7.50
CA SER A 59 -6.90 -10.19 6.22
C SER A 59 -6.03 -9.10 5.56
N PRO A 60 -5.18 -9.46 4.57
CA PRO A 60 -4.51 -8.46 3.72
C PRO A 60 -5.50 -7.51 3.02
N THR A 61 -6.69 -8.00 2.70
CA THR A 61 -7.78 -7.20 2.13
C THR A 61 -8.26 -6.14 3.12
N GLU A 62 -8.43 -6.48 4.40
CA GLU A 62 -8.80 -5.52 5.45
C GLU A 62 -7.68 -4.54 5.79
N MET A 63 -6.43 -4.96 5.66
CA MET A 63 -5.27 -4.13 6.00
C MET A 63 -4.88 -3.17 4.87
N PHE A 64 -4.80 -3.65 3.63
CA PHE A 64 -4.29 -2.87 2.50
C PHE A 64 -5.40 -2.36 1.58
N LEU A 65 -6.35 -3.22 1.20
CA LEU A 65 -7.28 -2.90 0.11
C LEU A 65 -8.48 -2.07 0.55
N ILE A 66 -9.19 -2.51 1.59
CA ILE A 66 -10.42 -1.88 2.07
C ILE A 66 -10.21 -0.42 2.51
N PRO A 67 -9.17 -0.08 3.28
CA PRO A 67 -9.00 1.28 3.79
C PRO A 67 -8.36 2.24 2.77
N ASP A 68 -7.68 1.75 1.73
CA ASP A 68 -6.90 2.59 0.82
C ASP A 68 -7.63 2.91 -0.49
N HIS A 69 -8.15 4.13 -0.55
CA HIS A 69 -8.83 4.66 -1.72
C HIS A 69 -7.94 4.88 -2.93
N TYR A 70 -6.61 4.96 -2.80
CA TYR A 70 -5.73 4.99 -3.97
C TYR A 70 -5.73 3.64 -4.68
N ILE A 71 -5.78 2.53 -3.94
CA ILE A 71 -5.80 1.18 -4.49
C ILE A 71 -7.11 0.93 -5.22
N PHE A 72 -8.26 1.04 -4.55
CA PHE A 72 -9.53 0.72 -5.19
C PHE A 72 -9.93 1.75 -6.26
N ARG A 73 -9.45 3.00 -6.20
CA ARG A 73 -9.64 3.96 -7.31
C ARG A 73 -8.90 3.52 -8.56
N MET A 74 -7.71 2.94 -8.44
CA MET A 74 -6.97 2.42 -9.59
C MET A 74 -7.68 1.23 -10.22
N LEU A 75 -8.13 0.27 -9.40
CA LEU A 75 -8.88 -0.90 -9.88
C LEU A 75 -10.19 -0.48 -10.55
N TYR A 76 -10.94 0.44 -9.92
CA TYR A 76 -12.19 0.96 -10.48
C TYR A 76 -12.00 1.68 -11.80
N SER A 77 -10.89 2.41 -11.97
CA SER A 77 -10.58 3.06 -13.25
C SER A 77 -10.33 2.07 -14.39
N GLN A 78 -10.04 0.80 -14.09
CA GLN A 78 -9.89 -0.28 -15.08
C GLN A 78 -11.17 -1.12 -15.25
N GLY A 79 -12.30 -0.67 -14.68
CA GLY A 79 -13.59 -1.35 -14.79
C GLY A 79 -13.85 -2.42 -13.73
N ILE A 80 -13.01 -2.52 -12.69
CA ILE A 80 -13.23 -3.45 -11.58
C ILE A 80 -14.20 -2.80 -10.59
N ALA A 81 -15.38 -3.40 -10.42
CA ALA A 81 -16.40 -2.89 -9.49
C ALA A 81 -15.87 -2.89 -8.04
N MET A 82 -16.17 -1.84 -7.28
CA MET A 82 -15.75 -1.68 -5.88
C MET A 82 -16.23 -2.86 -5.01
N GLU A 83 -17.45 -3.34 -5.26
CA GLU A 83 -18.08 -4.43 -4.55
C GLU A 83 -17.36 -5.77 -4.77
N SER A 84 -16.69 -5.95 -5.92
CA SER A 84 -15.90 -7.16 -6.22
C SER A 84 -14.63 -7.25 -5.37
N VAL A 85 -14.19 -6.12 -4.81
CA VAL A 85 -13.00 -6.00 -3.95
C VAL A 85 -13.38 -5.58 -2.52
N ALA A 86 -14.56 -5.99 -2.07
CA ALA A 86 -15.08 -5.79 -0.71
C ALA A 86 -15.32 -4.32 -0.29
N ILE A 87 -15.37 -3.38 -1.25
CA ILE A 87 -15.66 -1.97 -0.99
C ILE A 87 -17.16 -1.69 -1.20
N PRO A 88 -17.88 -1.16 -0.20
CA PRO A 88 -19.30 -0.84 -0.36
C PRO A 88 -19.51 0.47 -1.16
N LEU A 89 -20.55 0.53 -1.99
CA LEU A 89 -20.94 1.74 -2.76
C LEU A 89 -21.31 2.95 -1.90
N ARG A 90 -21.75 2.71 -0.66
CA ARG A 90 -22.00 3.74 0.33
C ARG A 90 -21.25 3.37 1.60
N GLN A 91 -20.40 4.27 2.08
CA GLN A 91 -19.93 4.18 3.45
C GLN A 91 -21.14 4.40 4.36
N ALA A 92 -21.37 3.49 5.30
CA ALA A 92 -22.39 3.67 6.30
C ALA A 92 -21.97 4.85 7.20
N GLN A 93 -22.40 6.07 6.85
CA GLN A 93 -22.48 7.12 7.85
C GLN A 93 -23.47 6.63 8.90
N ASP A 94 -22.97 6.46 10.12
CA ASP A 94 -23.74 6.24 11.34
C ASP A 94 -24.34 4.84 11.55
N GLY A 95 -23.69 3.78 11.04
CA GLY A 95 -24.07 2.40 11.37
C GLY A 95 -25.42 1.95 10.78
N ALA A 96 -26.07 2.79 9.98
CA ALA A 96 -27.25 2.41 9.23
C ALA A 96 -26.85 1.75 7.91
N ARG A 97 -26.81 0.41 7.89
CA ARG A 97 -26.89 -0.38 6.66
C ARG A 97 -28.26 -0.14 6.02
N ARG A 98 -28.40 0.94 5.24
CA ARG A 98 -29.49 1.08 4.27
C ARG A 98 -28.92 0.79 2.89
N ASP A 99 -29.17 -0.43 2.43
CA ASP A 99 -29.04 -0.88 1.05
C ASP A 99 -27.65 -0.66 0.41
N SER A 100 -26.57 -0.90 1.16
CA SER A 100 -25.29 -1.21 0.53
C SER A 100 -25.47 -2.55 -0.17
N GLY A 101 -25.46 -2.58 -1.50
CA GLY A 101 -25.57 -3.82 -2.29
C GLY A 101 -24.61 -4.90 -1.81
N ALA A 102 -24.86 -6.16 -2.21
CA ALA A 102 -24.00 -7.28 -1.85
C ALA A 102 -22.55 -6.99 -2.28
N VAL A 103 -21.62 -7.02 -1.32
CA VAL A 103 -20.17 -6.93 -1.56
C VAL A 103 -19.55 -8.32 -1.47
N GLU A 104 -18.41 -8.52 -2.11
CA GLU A 104 -17.60 -9.73 -1.93
C GLU A 104 -17.22 -9.87 -0.44
N THR A 105 -17.48 -11.05 0.10
CA THR A 105 -17.23 -11.38 1.53
C THR A 105 -16.04 -12.34 1.67
N ASP A 106 -15.64 -13.01 0.59
CA ASP A 106 -14.42 -13.78 0.53
C ASP A 106 -13.22 -12.84 0.31
N HIS A 107 -12.59 -12.45 1.41
CA HIS A 107 -11.42 -11.58 1.38
C HIS A 107 -10.28 -12.16 0.53
N ARG A 108 -10.16 -13.49 0.38
CA ARG A 108 -9.13 -14.09 -0.48
C ARG A 108 -9.41 -13.82 -1.95
N LYS A 109 -10.68 -13.86 -2.40
CA LYS A 109 -11.03 -13.49 -3.78
C LYS A 109 -10.77 -12.03 -4.07
N ALA A 110 -11.16 -11.14 -3.16
CA ALA A 110 -10.87 -9.71 -3.28
C ALA A 110 -9.34 -9.44 -3.36
N TRP A 111 -8.56 -10.12 -2.53
CA TRP A 111 -7.09 -10.05 -2.57
C TRP A 111 -6.52 -10.57 -3.88
N GLN A 112 -7.05 -11.69 -4.39
CA GLN A 112 -6.62 -12.27 -5.66
C GLN A 112 -6.83 -11.30 -6.82
N ILE A 113 -7.99 -10.63 -6.88
CA ILE A 113 -8.27 -9.59 -7.90
C ILE A 113 -7.23 -8.47 -7.80
N PHE A 114 -6.95 -7.97 -6.60
CA PHE A 114 -5.90 -6.97 -6.41
C PHE A 114 -4.52 -7.48 -6.89
N ALA A 115 -4.13 -8.70 -6.52
CA ALA A 115 -2.84 -9.28 -6.88
C ALA A 115 -2.67 -9.48 -8.40
N GLU A 116 -3.71 -9.96 -9.09
CA GLU A 116 -3.72 -10.10 -10.56
C GLU A 116 -3.57 -8.74 -11.27
N ASN A 117 -4.05 -7.68 -10.63
CA ASN A 117 -4.01 -6.31 -11.12
C ASN A 117 -2.88 -5.45 -10.53
N PHE A 118 -1.95 -6.05 -9.77
CA PHE A 118 -0.86 -5.32 -9.11
C PHE A 118 0.04 -4.56 -10.11
N HIS A 119 0.13 -5.06 -11.34
CA HIS A 119 0.89 -4.45 -12.43
C HIS A 119 0.39 -3.03 -12.81
N LEU A 120 -0.85 -2.67 -12.49
CA LEU A 120 -1.40 -1.33 -12.74
C LEU A 120 -0.72 -0.24 -11.90
N PHE A 121 -0.12 -0.61 -10.76
CA PHE A 121 0.53 0.32 -9.85
C PHE A 121 1.99 0.62 -10.24
N ARG A 122 2.48 0.08 -11.35
CA ARG A 122 3.84 0.36 -11.84
C ARG A 122 4.04 1.86 -12.07
N ALA A 123 5.16 2.38 -11.57
CA ALA A 123 5.51 3.80 -11.62
C ALA A 123 4.51 4.74 -10.93
N THR A 124 3.66 4.22 -10.04
CA THR A 124 2.80 5.03 -9.16
C THR A 124 3.39 5.11 -7.75
N PRO A 125 3.13 6.19 -6.99
CA PRO A 125 3.50 6.25 -5.57
C PRO A 125 2.90 5.10 -4.74
N THR A 126 1.65 4.70 -5.01
CA THR A 126 1.01 3.56 -4.36
C THR A 126 1.78 2.26 -4.58
N GLY A 127 2.25 2.01 -5.80
CA GLY A 127 3.09 0.85 -6.10
C GLY A 127 4.43 0.88 -5.36
N MET A 128 5.03 2.07 -5.21
CA MET A 128 6.25 2.24 -4.42
C MET A 128 6.01 1.92 -2.94
N TRP A 129 4.92 2.42 -2.35
CA TRP A 129 4.57 2.15 -0.95
C TRP A 129 4.26 0.68 -0.70
N LEU A 130 3.47 0.04 -1.57
CA LEU A 130 3.14 -1.38 -1.44
C LEU A 130 4.38 -2.27 -1.53
N VAL A 131 5.31 -1.98 -2.45
CA VAL A 131 6.58 -2.71 -2.54
C VAL A 131 7.41 -2.50 -1.27
N ASP A 132 7.44 -1.27 -0.74
CA ASP A 132 8.17 -0.99 0.49
C ASP A 132 7.57 -1.70 1.71
N GLU A 133 6.25 -1.70 1.87
CA GLU A 133 5.56 -2.38 2.96
C GLU A 133 5.74 -3.90 2.88
N LEU A 134 5.49 -4.51 1.71
CA LEU A 134 5.63 -5.96 1.51
C LEU A 134 7.07 -6.43 1.76
N HIS A 135 8.06 -5.67 1.29
CA HIS A 135 9.47 -6.01 1.51
C HIS A 135 9.91 -5.76 2.97
N ASP A 136 9.72 -4.53 3.49
CA ASP A 136 10.32 -4.11 4.77
C ASP A 136 9.58 -4.63 6.00
N LEU A 137 8.25 -4.80 5.90
CA LEU A 137 7.44 -5.25 7.03
C LEU A 137 7.14 -6.75 6.98
N PHE A 138 7.02 -7.33 5.77
CA PHE A 138 6.62 -8.73 5.60
C PHE A 138 7.70 -9.63 4.99
N GLY A 139 8.78 -9.08 4.42
CA GLY A 139 9.88 -9.87 3.83
C GLY A 139 9.51 -10.60 2.54
N ILE A 140 8.54 -10.07 1.78
CA ILE A 140 8.05 -10.63 0.51
C ILE A 140 8.77 -9.99 -0.69
#